data_AF-A0A7V9RV44-F1
#
_entry.id   AF-A0A7V9RV44-F1
#
_cell.length_a   1.000
_cell.length_b   1.000
_cell.length_c   1.000
_cell.angle_alpha   90.00
_cell.angle_beta   90.00
_cell.angle_gamma   90.00
#
_symmetry.space_group_name_H-M   'P 1'
#
loop_
_entity.id
_entity.type
_entity.pdbx_description
1 polymer ?
#
loop_
_entity_poly.entity_id
_entity_poly.type
_entity_poly.pdbx_seq_one_letter_code
_entity_poly.pdbx_strand_id
1 'polypeptide(L)'
;MKRSKSMFRLSLFLLLAFVFLRAYTKWDNLRQQKIIVYNVPQHKAIDFINGNNYKFIGDPILMQDGMLQNFHIKPGRIAMQLQKNVNILEELSEKDHFFQFNDKKILVIDSSFIFEPLQEKINIDVVIISKNPKLYINQLSATFNCGIYIFDASNPPWKIKKWEKDCEELHLPSHSVPEQGAFIMDL
;
A
#
# COMPACT_ATOMS: atom_id res chain seq x y z
N MET A 1 21.02 -42.05 31.54
CA MET A 1 20.07 -42.35 30.45
C MET A 1 18.74 -41.58 30.50
N LYS A 2 18.04 -41.43 31.65
CA LYS A 2 16.73 -40.73 31.73
C LYS A 2 16.77 -39.22 31.35
N ARG A 3 17.83 -38.49 31.72
CA ARG A 3 17.99 -37.05 31.38
C ARG A 3 18.06 -36.81 29.86
N SER A 4 18.81 -37.64 29.13
CA SER A 4 18.92 -37.57 27.65
C SER A 4 17.56 -37.77 26.96
N LYS A 5 16.73 -38.74 27.41
CA LYS A 5 15.38 -38.93 26.89
C LYS A 5 14.44 -37.74 27.15
N SER A 6 14.62 -37.02 28.26
CA SER A 6 13.83 -35.83 28.56
C SER A 6 14.23 -34.64 27.69
N MET A 7 15.54 -34.42 27.49
CA MET A 7 16.05 -33.37 26.61
C MET A 7 15.65 -33.61 25.15
N PHE A 8 15.65 -34.87 24.70
CA PHE A 8 15.18 -35.23 23.36
C PHE A 8 13.68 -34.97 23.17
N ARG A 9 12.83 -35.28 24.17
CA ARG A 9 11.40 -34.95 24.12
C ARG A 9 11.16 -33.45 24.09
N LEU A 10 11.92 -32.69 24.87
CA LEU A 10 11.86 -31.23 24.86
C LEU A 10 12.29 -30.65 23.50
N SER A 11 13.39 -31.14 22.91
CA SER A 11 13.83 -30.68 21.59
C SER A 11 12.81 -31.02 20.50
N LEU A 12 12.18 -32.19 20.56
CA LEU A 12 11.13 -32.57 19.62
C LEU A 12 9.89 -31.66 19.76
N PHE A 13 9.50 -31.36 21.00
CA PHE A 13 8.42 -30.43 21.28
C PHE A 13 8.72 -29.03 20.75
N LEU A 14 9.92 -28.50 21.00
CA LEU A 14 10.35 -27.19 20.49
C LEU A 14 10.39 -27.15 18.96
N LEU A 15 10.87 -28.22 18.32
CA LEU A 15 10.86 -28.34 16.87
C LEU A 15 9.43 -28.36 16.32
N LEU A 16 8.53 -29.11 16.95
CA LEU A 16 7.12 -29.18 16.54
C LEU A 16 6.42 -27.82 16.71
N ALA A 17 6.66 -27.13 17.83
CA ALA A 17 6.18 -25.78 18.05
C ALA A 17 6.72 -24.79 16.99
N PHE A 18 8.00 -24.89 16.63
CA PHE A 18 8.59 -24.08 15.57
C PHE A 18 7.97 -24.36 14.20
N VAL A 19 7.80 -25.64 13.83
CA VAL A 19 7.14 -26.02 12.57
C VAL A 19 5.70 -25.51 12.53
N PHE A 20 4.96 -25.64 13.64
CA PHE A 20 3.60 -25.12 13.74
C PHE A 20 3.56 -23.60 13.57
N LEU A 21 4.46 -22.86 14.24
CA LEU A 21 4.57 -21.42 14.08
C LEU A 21 4.85 -21.03 12.62
N ARG A 22 5.78 -21.72 11.94
CA ARG A 22 6.10 -21.48 10.52
C ARG A 22 4.91 -21.78 9.61
N ALA A 23 4.17 -22.84 9.89
CA ALA A 23 2.97 -23.20 9.14
C ALA A 23 1.87 -22.14 9.31
N TYR A 24 1.67 -21.66 10.54
CA TYR A 24 0.71 -20.59 10.86
C TYR A 24 1.07 -19.28 10.14
N THR A 25 2.34 -18.81 10.25
CA THR A 25 2.77 -17.59 9.55
C THR A 25 2.61 -17.72 8.03
N LYS A 26 2.93 -18.87 7.46
CA LYS A 26 2.74 -19.10 6.02
C LYS A 26 1.26 -19.07 5.63
N TRP A 27 0.40 -19.66 6.45
CA TRP A 27 -1.05 -19.66 6.23
C TRP A 27 -1.62 -18.24 6.28
N ASP A 28 -1.21 -17.44 7.27
CA ASP A 28 -1.63 -16.05 7.42
C ASP A 28 -1.19 -15.20 6.22
N ASN A 29 0.08 -15.30 5.80
CA ASN A 29 0.60 -14.59 4.64
C ASN A 29 -0.06 -15.00 3.31
N LEU A 30 -0.58 -16.22 3.19
CA LEU A 30 -1.30 -16.62 1.97
C LEU A 30 -2.72 -16.04 1.90
N ARG A 31 -3.27 -15.57 3.02
CA ARG A 31 -4.60 -14.95 3.10
C ARG A 31 -4.55 -13.43 3.16
N GLN A 32 -3.36 -12.83 3.21
CA GLN A 32 -3.23 -11.38 3.26
C GLN A 32 -3.70 -10.76 1.94
N GLN A 33 -4.48 -9.70 2.04
CA GLN A 33 -4.80 -8.81 0.93
C GLN A 33 -4.58 -7.39 1.43
N LYS A 34 -3.69 -6.64 0.78
CA LYS A 34 -3.24 -5.32 1.26
C LYS A 34 -2.94 -4.37 0.12
N ILE A 35 -3.05 -3.08 0.41
CA ILE A 35 -2.48 -2.01 -0.42
C ILE A 35 -1.42 -1.29 0.40
N ILE A 36 -0.28 -1.01 -0.21
CA ILE A 36 0.81 -0.27 0.44
C ILE A 36 1.24 0.87 -0.44
N VAL A 37 1.29 2.07 0.13
CA VAL A 37 1.90 3.26 -0.48
C VAL A 37 3.21 3.53 0.25
N TYR A 38 4.33 3.28 -0.42
CA TYR A 38 5.66 3.35 0.19
C TYR A 38 6.16 4.79 0.32
N ASN A 39 6.90 5.05 1.39
CA ASN A 39 7.66 6.29 1.56
C ASN A 39 8.98 6.19 0.79
N VAL A 40 8.92 6.42 -0.52
CA VAL A 40 10.10 6.55 -1.39
C VAL A 40 10.23 8.01 -1.82
N PRO A 41 11.21 8.77 -1.31
CA PRO A 41 11.34 10.18 -1.63
C PRO A 41 11.34 10.44 -3.15
N GLN A 42 10.48 11.35 -3.61
CA GLN A 42 10.33 11.78 -5.01
C GLN A 42 9.72 10.73 -5.98
N HIS A 43 9.36 9.54 -5.51
CA HIS A 43 8.92 8.45 -6.36
C HIS A 43 7.53 7.91 -5.98
N LYS A 44 6.72 7.59 -7.00
CA LYS A 44 5.44 6.89 -6.79
C LYS A 44 5.76 5.41 -6.60
N ALA A 45 5.23 4.78 -5.55
CA ALA A 45 5.50 3.39 -5.24
C ALA A 45 4.32 2.77 -4.49
N ILE A 46 3.58 1.89 -5.17
CA ILE A 46 2.38 1.26 -4.64
C ILE A 46 2.46 -0.25 -4.90
N ASP A 47 2.23 -1.07 -3.88
CA ASP A 47 1.99 -2.51 -4.06
C ASP A 47 0.54 -2.84 -3.75
N PHE A 48 -0.11 -3.55 -4.68
CA PHE A 48 -1.33 -4.31 -4.43
C PHE A 48 -0.95 -5.75 -4.15
N ILE A 49 -1.28 -6.27 -2.98
CA ILE A 49 -0.82 -7.57 -2.48
C ILE A 49 -1.99 -8.53 -2.38
N ASN A 50 -1.84 -9.74 -2.93
CA ASN A 50 -2.69 -10.90 -2.64
C ASN A 50 -1.83 -12.13 -2.38
N GLY A 51 -1.95 -12.67 -1.17
CA GLY A 51 -1.14 -13.77 -0.68
C GLY A 51 0.34 -13.39 -0.66
N ASN A 52 1.16 -14.15 -1.38
CA ASN A 52 2.60 -13.89 -1.52
C ASN A 52 2.96 -13.21 -2.86
N ASN A 53 1.98 -12.80 -3.65
CA ASN A 53 2.18 -12.08 -4.90
C ASN A 53 1.81 -10.60 -4.72
N TYR A 54 2.40 -9.75 -5.54
CA TYR A 54 2.03 -8.35 -5.61
C TYR A 54 2.05 -7.85 -7.03
N LYS A 55 1.29 -6.79 -7.30
CA LYS A 55 1.41 -5.98 -8.50
C LYS A 55 1.93 -4.60 -8.10
N PHE A 56 3.10 -4.25 -8.61
CA PHE A 56 3.71 -2.95 -8.35
C PHE A 56 3.24 -1.90 -9.36
N ILE A 57 2.74 -0.78 -8.87
CA ILE A 57 2.39 0.41 -9.64
C ILE A 57 3.25 1.57 -9.14
N GLY A 58 4.09 2.12 -10.00
CA GLY A 58 5.01 3.18 -9.59
C GLY A 58 6.08 3.48 -10.63
N ASP A 59 7.10 4.21 -10.20
CA ASP A 59 8.17 4.65 -11.09
C ASP A 59 8.99 3.47 -11.63
N PRO A 60 9.34 3.46 -12.93
CA PRO A 60 10.13 2.38 -13.54
C PRO A 60 11.48 2.13 -12.87
N ILE A 61 12.10 3.18 -12.30
CA ILE A 61 13.39 3.05 -11.59
C ILE A 61 13.32 2.14 -10.35
N LEU A 62 12.12 1.93 -9.79
CA LEU A 62 11.87 1.08 -8.63
C LEU A 62 11.54 -0.37 -8.99
N MET A 63 11.44 -0.68 -10.29
CA MET A 63 11.23 -2.06 -10.77
C MET A 63 12.53 -2.87 -10.81
N GLN A 64 13.69 -2.22 -10.79
CA GLN A 64 15.00 -2.86 -10.79
C GLN A 64 15.60 -2.85 -9.39
N ASP A 65 16.44 -3.85 -9.08
CA ASP A 65 17.22 -3.87 -7.84
C ASP A 65 18.14 -2.63 -7.81
N GLY A 66 18.04 -1.85 -6.72
CA GLY A 66 18.80 -0.62 -6.53
C GLY A 66 18.62 -0.09 -5.12
N MET A 67 19.39 0.93 -4.73
CA MET A 67 19.36 1.47 -3.36
C MET A 67 17.94 1.91 -2.94
N LEU A 68 17.24 2.65 -3.79
CA LEU A 68 15.88 3.11 -3.48
C LEU A 68 14.93 1.95 -3.17
N GLN A 69 14.94 0.90 -4.00
CA GLN A 69 14.12 -0.29 -3.75
C GLN A 69 14.57 -1.04 -2.49
N ASN A 70 15.87 -1.24 -2.31
CA ASN A 70 16.44 -2.01 -1.21
C ASN A 70 16.18 -1.39 0.17
N PHE A 71 16.14 -0.05 0.27
CA PHE A 71 15.95 0.64 1.54
C PHE A 71 14.48 0.99 1.82
N HIS A 72 13.65 1.23 0.80
CA HIS A 72 12.30 1.73 1.00
C HIS A 72 11.17 0.72 0.73
N ILE A 73 11.43 -0.32 -0.07
CA ILE A 73 10.37 -1.24 -0.54
C ILE A 73 10.65 -2.67 -0.07
N LYS A 74 11.86 -3.17 -0.37
CA LYS A 74 12.26 -4.56 -0.14
C LYS A 74 12.09 -5.03 1.32
N PRO A 75 12.37 -4.23 2.36
CA PRO A 75 12.14 -4.66 3.75
C PRO A 75 10.68 -4.99 4.02
N GLY A 76 9.75 -4.17 3.51
CA GLY A 76 8.32 -4.42 3.62
C GLY A 76 7.93 -5.72 2.91
N ARG A 77 8.34 -5.87 1.63
CA ARG A 77 8.09 -7.09 0.85
C ARG A 77 8.62 -8.36 1.53
N ILE A 78 9.80 -8.30 2.14
CA ILE A 78 10.39 -9.42 2.90
C ILE A 78 9.55 -9.73 4.16
N ALA A 79 9.14 -8.71 4.91
CA ALA A 79 8.33 -8.88 6.12
C ALA A 79 7.00 -9.60 5.80
N MET A 80 6.38 -9.27 4.67
CA MET A 80 5.14 -9.90 4.18
C MET A 80 5.36 -11.19 3.37
N GLN A 81 6.62 -11.65 3.24
CA GLN A 81 7.00 -12.84 2.48
C GLN A 81 6.54 -12.83 1.02
N LEU A 82 6.54 -11.65 0.39
CA LEU A 82 6.21 -11.49 -1.02
C LEU A 82 7.33 -12.07 -1.90
N GLN A 83 6.93 -12.71 -3.00
CA GLN A 83 7.85 -13.47 -3.84
C GLN A 83 7.92 -12.94 -5.26
N LYS A 84 6.79 -12.52 -5.83
CA LYS A 84 6.70 -12.23 -7.26
C LYS A 84 5.87 -10.98 -7.54
N ASN A 85 6.44 -10.11 -8.36
CA ASN A 85 5.69 -9.07 -9.07
C ASN A 85 4.94 -9.72 -10.24
N VAL A 86 3.62 -9.60 -10.27
CA VAL A 86 2.76 -10.17 -11.32
C VAL A 86 2.09 -9.06 -12.13
N ASN A 87 1.89 -9.29 -13.43
CA ASN A 87 1.21 -8.33 -14.30
C ASN A 87 -0.32 -8.30 -14.06
N ILE A 88 -0.87 -9.46 -13.70
CA ILE A 88 -2.30 -9.68 -13.46
C ILE A 88 -2.45 -10.28 -12.07
N LEU A 89 -3.39 -9.74 -11.32
CA LEU A 89 -3.73 -10.12 -9.96
C LEU A 89 -5.26 -10.25 -9.95
N GLU A 90 -5.79 -11.42 -9.64
CA GLU A 90 -7.14 -11.86 -10.05
C GLU A 90 -8.27 -10.91 -9.58
N GLU A 91 -8.12 -10.34 -8.40
CA GLU A 91 -9.12 -9.47 -7.77
C GLU A 91 -8.87 -7.98 -8.03
N LEU A 92 -7.81 -7.65 -8.79
CA LEU A 92 -7.42 -6.29 -9.13
C LEU A 92 -7.82 -5.97 -10.57
N SER A 93 -8.83 -5.13 -10.72
CA SER A 93 -9.15 -4.48 -11.99
C SER A 93 -8.45 -3.12 -12.06
N GLU A 94 -7.81 -2.83 -13.19
CA GLU A 94 -7.11 -1.58 -13.44
C GLU A 94 -7.64 -0.95 -14.73
N LYS A 95 -7.97 0.35 -14.66
CA LYS A 95 -8.30 1.19 -15.80
C LYS A 95 -7.72 2.59 -15.58
N ASP A 96 -6.58 2.84 -16.22
CA ASP A 96 -5.82 4.09 -16.13
C ASP A 96 -5.54 4.47 -14.66
N HIS A 97 -6.19 5.52 -14.15
CA HIS A 97 -6.04 6.01 -12.79
C HIS A 97 -6.94 5.30 -11.77
N PHE A 98 -7.89 4.49 -12.23
CA PHE A 98 -8.86 3.80 -11.38
C PHE A 98 -8.48 2.34 -11.19
N PHE A 99 -8.48 1.92 -9.94
CA PHE A 99 -8.22 0.56 -9.52
C PHE A 99 -9.40 0.10 -8.67
N GLN A 100 -9.85 -1.11 -8.92
CA GLN A 100 -10.76 -1.81 -8.01
C GLN A 100 -10.03 -3.05 -7.52
N PHE A 101 -9.85 -3.16 -6.21
CA PHE A 101 -9.26 -4.33 -5.58
C PHE A 101 -10.22 -4.87 -4.54
N ASN A 102 -10.74 -6.08 -4.77
CA ASN A 102 -11.91 -6.60 -4.04
C ASN A 102 -13.11 -5.63 -4.13
N ASP A 103 -13.65 -5.23 -2.98
CA ASP A 103 -14.75 -4.26 -2.84
C ASP A 103 -14.26 -2.81 -2.77
N LYS A 104 -12.94 -2.57 -2.68
CA LYS A 104 -12.37 -1.22 -2.57
C LYS A 104 -12.12 -0.60 -3.93
N LYS A 105 -12.50 0.66 -4.05
CA LYS A 105 -12.22 1.55 -5.19
C LYS A 105 -11.11 2.51 -4.81
N ILE A 106 -10.07 2.52 -5.62
CA ILE A 106 -8.86 3.32 -5.41
C ILE A 106 -8.66 4.20 -6.64
N LEU A 107 -8.44 5.48 -6.42
CA LEU A 107 -8.13 6.46 -7.45
C LEU A 107 -6.70 6.95 -7.24
N VAL A 108 -5.82 6.74 -8.21
CA VAL A 108 -4.44 7.23 -8.20
C VAL A 108 -4.34 8.45 -9.11
N ILE A 109 -4.35 9.64 -8.52
CA ILE A 109 -4.29 10.91 -9.22
C ILE A 109 -2.82 11.29 -9.44
N ASP A 110 -2.47 11.59 -10.67
CA ASP A 110 -1.23 12.29 -10.99
C ASP A 110 -1.44 13.43 -11.97
N SER A 111 -0.34 14.01 -12.45
CA SER A 111 -0.36 15.20 -13.31
C SER A 111 -1.16 15.03 -14.60
N SER A 112 -1.40 13.80 -15.09
CA SER A 112 -2.23 13.57 -16.28
C SER A 112 -3.72 13.41 -15.98
N PHE A 113 -4.10 13.27 -14.70
CA PHE A 113 -5.50 13.10 -14.34
C PHE A 113 -6.27 14.43 -14.45
N ILE A 114 -7.36 14.39 -15.20
CA ILE A 114 -8.28 15.52 -15.37
C ILE A 114 -9.64 15.05 -14.88
N PHE A 115 -10.28 15.88 -14.06
CA PHE A 115 -11.64 15.65 -13.59
C PHE A 115 -12.41 16.95 -13.65
N GLU A 116 -13.72 16.82 -13.83
CA GLU A 116 -14.67 17.92 -13.74
C GLU A 116 -15.62 17.64 -12.57
N PRO A 117 -16.12 18.69 -11.89
CA PRO A 117 -17.16 18.51 -10.89
C PRO A 117 -18.35 17.78 -11.50
N LEU A 118 -18.77 16.70 -10.84
CA LEU A 118 -19.91 15.90 -11.26
C LEU A 118 -21.16 16.29 -10.47
N GLN A 119 -22.32 16.12 -11.09
CA GLN A 119 -23.61 16.36 -10.44
C GLN A 119 -23.87 15.33 -9.31
N GLU A 120 -23.41 14.10 -9.50
CA GLU A 120 -23.41 13.06 -8.48
C GLU A 120 -21.98 12.65 -8.13
N LYS A 121 -21.68 12.57 -6.83
CA LYS A 121 -20.35 12.19 -6.36
C LYS A 121 -20.08 10.72 -6.62
N ILE A 122 -18.85 10.42 -7.03
CA ILE A 122 -18.38 9.04 -7.16
C ILE A 122 -17.81 8.59 -5.80
N ASN A 123 -18.29 7.46 -5.29
CA ASN A 123 -17.72 6.84 -4.08
C ASN A 123 -16.37 6.19 -4.40
N ILE A 124 -15.33 6.60 -3.68
CA ILE A 124 -13.96 6.09 -3.77
C ILE A 124 -13.46 5.84 -2.35
N ASP A 125 -12.97 4.65 -2.05
CA ASP A 125 -12.48 4.33 -0.70
C ASP A 125 -11.15 5.02 -0.43
N VAL A 126 -10.25 5.06 -1.42
CA VAL A 126 -8.91 5.63 -1.28
C VAL A 126 -8.54 6.51 -2.47
N VAL A 127 -8.11 7.75 -2.22
CA VAL A 127 -7.52 8.62 -3.24
C VAL A 127 -6.04 8.79 -2.96
N ILE A 128 -5.17 8.29 -3.83
CA ILE A 128 -3.71 8.46 -3.74
C ILE A 128 -3.31 9.60 -4.68
N ILE A 129 -2.71 10.65 -4.13
CA ILE A 129 -2.20 11.80 -4.89
C ILE A 129 -0.70 11.62 -5.07
N SER A 130 -0.25 11.64 -6.32
CA SER A 130 1.13 11.35 -6.71
C SER A 130 1.61 12.26 -7.82
N LYS A 131 2.91 12.54 -7.90
CA LYS A 131 3.57 13.26 -9.01
C LYS A 131 3.12 14.70 -9.19
N ASN A 132 2.90 15.40 -8.08
CA ASN A 132 2.68 16.83 -8.03
C ASN A 132 1.53 17.37 -8.93
N PRO A 133 0.34 16.74 -8.95
CA PRO A 133 -0.76 17.15 -9.81
C PRO A 133 -1.29 18.52 -9.43
N LYS A 134 -1.77 19.30 -10.40
CA LYS A 134 -2.44 20.57 -10.13
C LYS A 134 -3.90 20.30 -9.75
N LEU A 135 -4.20 20.37 -8.46
CA LEU A 135 -5.54 20.14 -7.93
C LEU A 135 -5.80 20.92 -6.65
N TYR A 136 -7.06 20.97 -6.26
CA TYR A 136 -7.54 21.55 -5.00
C TYR A 136 -8.44 20.54 -4.29
N ILE A 137 -8.23 20.34 -2.98
CA ILE A 137 -8.94 19.30 -2.20
C ILE A 137 -10.45 19.59 -2.12
N ASN A 138 -10.85 20.86 -2.09
CA ASN A 138 -12.27 21.25 -2.12
C ASN A 138 -12.98 20.80 -3.42
N GLN A 139 -12.30 20.87 -4.57
CA GLN A 139 -12.85 20.40 -5.85
C GLN A 139 -12.89 18.87 -5.92
N LEU A 140 -11.85 18.22 -5.40
CA LEU A 140 -11.83 16.76 -5.31
C LEU A 140 -12.96 16.24 -4.42
N SER A 141 -13.12 16.78 -3.23
CA SER A 141 -14.19 16.39 -2.29
C SER A 141 -15.59 16.76 -2.79
N ALA A 142 -15.71 17.74 -3.70
CA ALA A 142 -16.96 18.02 -4.40
C ALA A 142 -17.29 16.95 -5.46
N THR A 143 -16.29 16.26 -6.01
CA THR A 143 -16.45 15.28 -7.09
C THR A 143 -16.49 13.83 -6.58
N PHE A 144 -15.69 13.54 -5.55
CA PHE A 144 -15.52 12.22 -4.98
C PHE A 144 -15.94 12.22 -3.51
N ASN A 145 -16.71 11.22 -3.13
CA ASN A 145 -16.91 10.89 -1.73
C ASN A 145 -15.80 9.91 -1.32
N CYS A 146 -14.79 10.44 -0.62
CA CYS A 146 -13.54 9.74 -0.35
C CYS A 146 -13.46 9.23 1.09
N GLY A 147 -13.06 7.97 1.28
CA GLY A 147 -12.78 7.43 2.61
C GLY A 147 -11.48 7.98 3.22
N ILE A 148 -10.41 8.10 2.42
CA ILE A 148 -9.13 8.69 2.84
C ILE A 148 -8.30 9.21 1.66
N TYR A 149 -7.67 10.38 1.86
CA TYR A 149 -6.68 10.94 0.94
C TYR A 149 -5.27 10.54 1.37
N ILE A 150 -4.47 9.98 0.46
CA ILE A 150 -3.07 9.62 0.72
C ILE A 150 -2.19 10.50 -0.15
N PHE A 151 -1.26 11.22 0.48
CA PHE A 151 -0.27 12.01 -0.23
C PHE A 151 1.03 11.21 -0.29
N ASP A 152 1.38 10.70 -1.46
CA ASP A 152 2.60 9.92 -1.60
C ASP A 152 3.86 10.79 -1.55
N ALA A 153 5.01 10.14 -1.40
CA ALA A 153 6.30 10.80 -1.26
C ALA A 153 6.88 11.41 -2.55
N SER A 154 6.15 11.32 -3.67
CA SER A 154 6.54 11.96 -4.92
C SER A 154 6.07 13.41 -5.04
N ASN A 155 5.24 13.88 -4.11
CA ASN A 155 4.80 15.27 -4.06
C ASN A 155 5.76 16.16 -3.26
N PRO A 156 5.92 17.44 -3.64
CA PRO A 156 6.70 18.40 -2.85
C PRO A 156 6.14 18.59 -1.43
N PRO A 157 6.97 18.63 -0.38
CA PRO A 157 6.51 18.73 1.01
C PRO A 157 5.59 19.93 1.29
N TRP A 158 5.89 21.09 0.69
CA TRP A 158 5.07 22.29 0.86
C TRP A 158 3.64 22.11 0.34
N LYS A 159 3.46 21.26 -0.68
CA LYS A 159 2.17 21.00 -1.30
C LYS A 159 1.36 19.98 -0.52
N ILE A 160 2.04 18.94 -0.01
CA ILE A 160 1.47 17.98 0.94
C ILE A 160 0.91 18.73 2.15
N LYS A 161 1.71 19.58 2.80
CA LYS A 161 1.26 20.39 3.94
C LYS A 161 0.05 21.27 3.65
N LYS A 162 -0.02 21.81 2.44
CA LYS A 162 -1.18 22.58 2.00
C LYS A 162 -2.42 21.69 1.90
N TRP A 163 -2.31 20.53 1.26
CA TRP A 163 -3.42 19.59 1.12
C TRP A 163 -3.85 18.97 2.45
N GLU A 164 -2.92 18.69 3.36
CA GLU A 164 -3.23 18.26 4.74
C GLU A 164 -4.06 19.31 5.45
N LYS A 165 -3.64 20.59 5.40
CA LYS A 165 -4.42 21.69 5.97
C LYS A 165 -5.81 21.81 5.33
N ASP A 166 -5.90 21.71 4.00
CA ASP A 166 -7.19 21.73 3.31
C ASP A 166 -8.08 20.55 3.75
N CYS A 167 -7.51 19.36 3.96
CA CYS A 167 -8.21 18.19 4.49
C CYS A 167 -8.68 18.40 5.93
N GLU A 168 -7.85 18.96 6.81
CA GLU A 168 -8.20 19.29 8.19
C GLU A 168 -9.38 20.27 8.27
N GLU A 169 -9.34 21.35 7.48
CA GLU A 169 -10.39 22.37 7.41
C GLU A 169 -11.72 21.80 6.88
N LEU A 170 -11.65 20.82 5.98
CA LEU A 170 -12.82 20.14 5.41
C LEU A 170 -13.25 18.89 6.19
N HIS A 171 -12.58 18.57 7.29
CA HIS A 171 -12.79 17.34 8.08
C HIS A 171 -12.70 16.04 7.26
N LEU A 172 -11.75 16.00 6.33
CA LEU A 172 -11.47 14.85 5.47
C LEU A 172 -10.31 14.02 6.03
N PRO A 173 -10.44 12.69 6.13
CA PRO A 173 -9.33 11.84 6.54
C PRO A 173 -8.18 11.91 5.52
N SER A 174 -6.96 12.11 6.02
CA SER A 174 -5.77 12.12 5.18
C SER A 174 -4.56 11.44 5.82
N HIS A 175 -3.63 10.96 4.99
CA HIS A 175 -2.35 10.38 5.39
C HIS A 175 -1.22 10.91 4.52
N SER A 176 -0.23 11.56 5.14
CA SER A 176 1.01 11.99 4.50
C SER A 176 2.08 10.93 4.65
N VAL A 177 2.43 10.28 3.54
CA VAL A 177 3.43 9.21 3.54
C VAL A 177 4.83 9.70 3.98
N PRO A 178 5.31 10.90 3.57
CA PRO A 178 6.58 11.43 4.05
C PRO A 178 6.65 11.64 5.56
N GLU A 179 5.56 12.09 6.19
CA GLU A 179 5.53 12.45 7.62
C GLU A 179 5.14 11.27 8.51
N GLN A 180 4.20 10.43 8.06
CA GLN A 180 3.61 9.34 8.85
C GLN A 180 4.16 7.95 8.47
N GLY A 181 5.02 7.87 7.46
CA GLY A 181 5.57 6.61 6.95
C GLY A 181 4.64 5.93 5.94
N ALA A 182 5.03 4.72 5.50
CA ALA A 182 4.27 3.97 4.52
C ALA A 182 2.84 3.73 5.00
N PHE A 183 1.87 4.00 4.11
CA PHE A 183 0.48 3.69 4.38
C PHE A 183 0.22 2.22 4.04
N ILE A 184 -0.43 1.49 4.94
CA ILE A 184 -0.79 0.08 4.76
C ILE A 184 -2.27 -0.06 5.08
N MET A 185 -3.04 -0.64 4.16
CA MET A 185 -4.47 -0.92 4.34
C MET A 185 -4.74 -2.39 4.05
N ASP A 186 -5.36 -3.05 5.01
CA ASP A 186 -5.91 -4.40 4.84
C ASP A 186 -7.23 -4.35 4.08
N LEU A 187 -7.48 -5.37 3.25
CA LEU A 187 -8.69 -5.51 2.43
C LEU A 187 -9.53 -6.70 2.86
#